data_AF-A0A3B0JK04-F1
#
_entry.id   AF-A0A3B0JK04-F1
#
_cell.length_a   1.000
_cell.length_b   1.000
_cell.length_c   1.000
_cell.angle_alpha   90.00
_cell.angle_beta   90.00
_cell.angle_gamma   90.00
#
_symmetry.space_group_name_H-M   'P 1'
#
loop_
_entity.id
_entity.type
_entity.pdbx_description
1 polymer ?
#
loop_
_entity_poly.entity_id
_entity_poly.type
_entity_poly.pdbx_seq_one_letter_code
_entity_poly.pdbx_strand_id
1 'polypeptide(L)'
;MSYYWLPYHCRCQYERLYIYQENQRNQKQTNENIIMNTIGILCLLLSLSSIQADTVVHNETHTESETTNYGPITMVVNNLAEIAINVSDETTDQLQAKMERTVQDITGNLEVLTTDAMAQLSDAIYETNQLLMANPSCNPDWNLEELTANITDQLSACTLGLGSLVDSFRQEGQQSLTNLQGFVQQIAQLPSLCQLLGQSTELAPLNPLGFAGGNNCFINGMVQINQGMAQSLHNASLLLVRTRQLSEEQVAQAQQCSDSVVQGIRQLLSDERGNCE
;
A
#
# COMPACT_ATOMS: atom_id res chain seq x y z
N MET A 1 10.30 45.16 30.76
CA MET A 1 9.14 44.24 30.61
C MET A 1 9.69 42.91 30.17
N SER A 2 9.83 41.98 31.12
CA SER A 2 10.34 40.63 30.89
C SER A 2 9.20 39.70 30.53
N TYR A 3 9.33 38.95 29.44
CA TYR A 3 8.58 37.71 29.23
C TYR A 3 9.57 36.57 29.07
N TYR A 4 9.43 35.60 29.97
CA TYR A 4 10.10 34.31 30.01
C TYR A 4 9.68 33.45 28.81
N TRP A 5 10.62 32.90 28.05
CA TRP A 5 10.37 31.71 27.21
C TRP A 5 11.63 30.85 27.10
N LEU A 6 11.67 29.78 27.89
CA LEU A 6 12.48 28.55 27.75
C LEU A 6 11.67 27.45 28.50
N PRO A 7 11.75 26.15 28.16
CA PRO A 7 11.97 25.50 26.87
C PRO A 7 10.90 24.40 26.61
N TYR A 8 10.05 24.56 25.59
CA TYR A 8 9.06 23.52 25.21
C TYR A 8 9.61 22.51 24.16
N HIS A 9 10.82 22.70 23.64
CA HIS A 9 11.30 21.94 22.46
C HIS A 9 11.94 20.58 22.77
N CYS A 10 12.49 20.34 23.96
CA CYS A 10 13.09 19.03 24.29
C CYS A 10 12.06 17.93 24.63
N ARG A 11 10.82 18.28 25.04
CA ARG A 11 9.81 17.29 25.43
C ARG A 11 9.14 16.64 24.21
N CYS A 12 8.98 17.38 23.11
CA CYS A 12 8.39 16.87 21.87
C CYS A 12 9.28 15.88 21.10
N GLN A 13 10.61 15.92 21.28
CA GLN A 13 11.52 15.01 20.58
C GLN A 13 11.51 13.59 21.17
N TYR A 14 11.47 13.46 22.50
CA TYR A 14 11.42 12.15 23.16
C TYR A 14 10.08 11.44 22.97
N GLU A 15 8.96 12.17 23.00
CA GLU A 15 7.63 11.58 22.75
C GLU A 15 7.49 11.07 21.30
N ARG A 16 8.10 11.74 20.30
CA ARG A 16 8.03 11.31 18.89
C ARG A 16 8.88 10.07 18.58
N LEU A 17 10.09 9.95 19.15
CA LEU A 17 10.92 8.75 19.02
C LEU A 17 10.28 7.53 19.67
N TYR A 18 9.61 7.73 20.81
CA TYR A 18 8.88 6.67 21.51
C TYR A 18 7.65 6.21 20.71
N ILE A 19 6.87 7.15 20.14
CA ILE A 19 5.74 6.83 19.25
C ILE A 19 6.19 6.08 17.99
N TYR A 20 7.33 6.44 17.40
CA TYR A 20 7.88 5.74 16.24
C TYR A 20 8.26 4.29 16.57
N GLN A 21 8.94 4.05 17.70
CA GLN A 21 9.31 2.71 18.15
C GLN A 21 8.10 1.86 18.60
N GLU A 22 7.07 2.48 19.17
CA GLU A 22 5.83 1.81 19.57
C GLU A 22 4.97 1.43 18.35
N ASN A 23 4.91 2.29 17.32
CA ASN A 23 4.28 1.97 16.04
C ASN A 23 4.98 0.82 15.31
N GLN A 24 6.31 0.77 15.34
CA GLN A 24 7.10 -0.35 14.78
C GLN A 24 6.81 -1.68 15.51
N ARG A 25 6.67 -1.65 16.84
CA ARG A 25 6.30 -2.83 17.65
C ARG A 25 4.86 -3.29 17.38
N ASN A 26 3.92 -2.36 17.34
CA ASN A 26 2.52 -2.67 17.07
C ASN A 26 2.34 -3.22 15.64
N GLN A 27 3.01 -2.66 14.64
CA GLN A 27 2.96 -3.16 13.25
C GLN A 27 3.50 -4.59 13.10
N LYS A 28 4.56 -4.95 13.84
CA LYS A 28 5.09 -6.33 13.85
C LYS A 28 4.07 -7.32 14.40
N GLN A 29 3.34 -6.94 15.44
CA GLN A 29 2.33 -7.77 16.10
C GLN A 29 1.03 -7.87 15.27
N THR A 30 0.66 -6.83 14.50
CA THR A 30 -0.48 -6.91 13.57
C THR A 30 -0.16 -7.78 12.34
N ASN A 31 1.07 -7.76 11.85
CA ASN A 31 1.48 -8.56 10.69
C ASN A 31 1.48 -10.08 11.00
N GLU A 32 1.86 -10.49 12.21
CA GLU A 32 1.82 -11.91 12.62
C GLU A 32 0.37 -12.43 12.78
N ASN A 33 -0.53 -11.61 13.33
CA ASN A 33 -1.94 -11.98 13.49
C ASN A 33 -2.72 -12.01 12.16
N ILE A 34 -2.35 -11.18 11.19
CA ILE A 34 -3.03 -11.11 9.88
C ILE A 34 -2.63 -12.29 8.97
N ILE A 35 -1.36 -12.72 9.00
CA ILE A 35 -0.90 -13.88 8.21
C ILE A 35 -1.60 -15.17 8.67
N MET A 36 -1.85 -15.33 9.97
CA MET A 36 -2.62 -16.47 10.49
C MET A 36 -4.10 -16.44 10.07
N ASN A 37 -4.70 -15.25 9.94
CA ASN A 37 -6.14 -15.12 9.67
C ASN A 37 -6.48 -15.29 8.17
N THR A 38 -5.65 -14.78 7.26
CA THR A 38 -5.86 -14.92 5.81
C THR A 38 -5.53 -16.32 5.30
N ILE A 39 -4.50 -16.98 5.85
CA ILE A 39 -4.21 -18.40 5.55
C ILE A 39 -5.32 -19.31 6.10
N GLY A 40 -5.89 -18.98 7.27
CA GLY A 40 -7.02 -19.70 7.86
C GLY A 40 -8.29 -19.66 7.00
N ILE A 41 -8.62 -18.49 6.43
CA ILE A 41 -9.80 -18.32 5.57
C ILE A 41 -9.60 -18.99 4.21
N LEU A 42 -8.39 -18.92 3.63
CA LEU A 42 -8.07 -19.60 2.37
C LEU A 42 -8.08 -21.14 2.53
N CYS A 43 -7.62 -21.66 3.68
CA CYS A 43 -7.72 -23.09 4.01
C CYS A 43 -9.16 -23.54 4.23
N LEU A 44 -10.02 -22.70 4.85
CA LEU A 44 -11.44 -23.01 5.02
C LEU A 44 -12.16 -23.14 3.68
N LEU A 45 -11.88 -22.25 2.72
CA LEU A 45 -12.47 -22.29 1.38
C LEU A 45 -12.00 -23.52 0.57
N LEU A 46 -10.76 -23.98 0.77
CA LEU A 46 -10.25 -25.23 0.17
C LEU A 46 -10.84 -26.50 0.83
N SER A 47 -11.25 -26.44 2.09
CA SER A 47 -11.88 -27.59 2.78
C SER A 47 -13.36 -27.79 2.43
N LEU A 48 -14.08 -26.72 2.07
CA LEU A 48 -15.49 -26.76 1.67
C LEU A 48 -15.74 -27.45 0.32
N SER A 49 -14.73 -27.55 -0.55
CA SER A 49 -14.84 -28.33 -1.81
C SER A 49 -14.74 -29.84 -1.62
N SER A 50 -14.41 -30.31 -0.40
CA SER A 50 -14.28 -31.73 -0.06
C SER A 50 -15.38 -32.29 0.85
N ILE A 51 -16.34 -31.44 1.27
CA ILE A 51 -17.44 -31.82 2.16
C ILE A 51 -18.77 -31.44 1.50
N GLN A 52 -19.12 -32.11 0.41
CA GLN A 52 -20.50 -32.22 -0.10
C GLN A 52 -20.58 -33.35 -1.13
N ALA A 53 -20.08 -34.51 -0.74
CA ALA A 53 -20.26 -35.76 -1.47
C ALA A 53 -20.60 -36.87 -0.46
N ASP A 54 -21.56 -36.62 0.43
CA ASP A 54 -22.38 -37.67 1.01
C ASP A 54 -23.50 -37.06 1.85
N THR A 55 -24.66 -37.72 1.84
CA THR A 55 -25.90 -37.39 2.57
C THR A 55 -26.83 -36.33 1.96
N VAL A 56 -27.58 -36.71 0.92
CA VAL A 56 -29.06 -36.53 0.97
C VAL A 56 -29.69 -37.80 0.42
N VAL A 57 -30.04 -38.70 1.35
CA VAL A 57 -30.90 -39.85 1.10
C VAL A 57 -32.32 -39.36 0.85
N HIS A 58 -32.89 -39.90 -0.22
CA HIS A 58 -34.29 -39.91 -0.64
C HIS A 58 -35.32 -39.78 0.49
N ASN A 59 -36.19 -38.75 0.42
CA ASN A 59 -37.59 -38.91 0.81
C ASN A 59 -38.46 -37.90 0.05
N GLU A 60 -39.36 -38.41 -0.79
CA GLU A 60 -40.30 -37.63 -1.58
C GLU A 60 -41.32 -36.92 -0.69
N THR A 61 -41.51 -35.62 -0.89
CA THR A 61 -42.83 -35.00 -0.74
C THR A 61 -42.96 -33.90 -1.77
N HIS A 62 -43.93 -34.10 -2.65
CA HIS A 62 -44.32 -33.22 -3.74
C HIS A 62 -44.85 -31.90 -3.15
N THR A 63 -44.13 -30.82 -3.39
CA THR A 63 -44.67 -29.46 -3.34
C THR A 63 -44.26 -28.78 -4.63
N GLU A 64 -45.24 -28.59 -5.52
CA GLU A 64 -45.17 -27.67 -6.66
C GLU A 64 -44.77 -26.30 -6.11
N SER A 65 -43.50 -25.93 -6.33
CA SER A 65 -43.05 -24.56 -6.13
C SER A 65 -42.68 -24.00 -7.49
N GLU A 66 -43.26 -22.86 -7.78
CA GLU A 66 -43.17 -22.09 -9.01
C GLU A 66 -41.76 -22.10 -9.61
N THR A 67 -41.71 -22.50 -10.87
CA THR A 67 -40.51 -22.56 -11.71
C THR A 67 -39.91 -21.17 -11.89
N THR A 68 -38.94 -20.81 -11.05
CA THR A 68 -37.85 -19.97 -11.54
C THR A 68 -37.01 -20.85 -12.47
N ASN A 69 -36.73 -20.38 -13.68
CA ASN A 69 -36.16 -21.14 -14.80
C ASN A 69 -34.67 -21.53 -14.61
N TYR A 70 -34.22 -21.62 -13.36
CA TYR A 70 -32.85 -21.89 -12.94
C TYR A 70 -32.86 -23.06 -11.94
N GLY A 71 -32.24 -24.18 -12.32
CA GLY A 71 -32.15 -25.34 -11.42
C GLY A 71 -31.32 -25.05 -10.15
N PRO A 72 -31.44 -25.89 -9.09
CA PRO A 72 -30.79 -25.67 -7.80
C PRO A 72 -29.27 -25.48 -7.88
N ILE A 73 -28.62 -26.09 -8.87
CA ILE A 73 -27.17 -26.04 -9.05
C ILE A 73 -26.72 -24.71 -9.68
N THR A 74 -27.55 -24.10 -10.54
CA THR A 74 -27.27 -22.75 -11.06
C THR A 74 -27.33 -21.70 -9.95
N MET A 75 -28.23 -21.89 -8.98
CA MET A 75 -28.30 -21.05 -7.77
C MET A 75 -27.04 -21.19 -6.91
N VAL A 76 -26.51 -22.41 -6.73
CA VAL A 76 -25.27 -22.66 -5.98
C VAL A 76 -24.05 -22.01 -6.67
N VAL A 77 -23.93 -22.14 -8.00
CA VAL A 77 -22.83 -21.53 -8.78
C VAL A 77 -22.84 -20.00 -8.67
N ASN A 78 -24.02 -19.38 -8.78
CA ASN A 78 -24.17 -17.93 -8.64
C ASN A 78 -23.83 -17.46 -7.22
N ASN A 79 -24.31 -18.15 -6.18
CA ASN A 79 -23.99 -17.82 -4.79
C ASN A 79 -22.50 -17.98 -4.50
N LEU A 80 -21.85 -19.03 -5.03
CA LEU A 80 -20.41 -19.23 -4.86
C LEU A 80 -19.60 -18.15 -5.59
N ALA A 81 -20.03 -17.74 -6.79
CA ALA A 81 -19.42 -16.62 -7.50
C ALA A 81 -19.60 -15.30 -6.73
N GLU A 82 -20.77 -15.05 -6.15
CA GLU A 82 -21.03 -13.86 -5.32
C GLU A 82 -20.14 -13.82 -4.06
N ILE A 83 -20.00 -14.93 -3.35
CA ILE A 83 -19.08 -15.04 -2.21
C ILE A 83 -17.64 -14.79 -2.66
N ALA A 84 -17.23 -15.39 -3.78
CA ALA A 84 -15.88 -15.22 -4.31
C ALA A 84 -15.60 -13.76 -4.73
N ILE A 85 -16.57 -13.07 -5.32
CA ILE A 85 -16.50 -11.63 -5.63
C ILE A 85 -16.30 -10.83 -4.34
N ASN A 86 -17.18 -11.01 -3.35
CA ASN A 86 -17.13 -10.25 -2.10
C ASN A 86 -15.80 -10.42 -1.36
N VAL A 87 -15.28 -11.65 -1.26
CA VAL A 87 -13.97 -11.93 -0.63
C VAL A 87 -12.83 -11.30 -1.44
N SER A 88 -12.93 -11.32 -2.76
CA SER A 88 -11.91 -10.79 -3.66
C SER A 88 -11.87 -9.26 -3.66
N ASP A 89 -13.04 -8.62 -3.57
CA ASP A 89 -13.19 -7.17 -3.43
C ASP A 89 -12.60 -6.69 -2.10
N GLU A 90 -13.00 -7.31 -0.98
CA GLU A 90 -12.45 -6.98 0.35
C GLU A 90 -10.92 -7.15 0.38
N THR A 91 -10.39 -8.21 -0.25
CA THR A 91 -8.94 -8.41 -0.33
C THR A 91 -8.24 -7.33 -1.15
N THR A 92 -8.89 -6.88 -2.23
CA THR A 92 -8.37 -5.81 -3.10
C THR A 92 -8.36 -4.47 -2.35
N ASP A 93 -9.43 -4.16 -1.63
CA ASP A 93 -9.55 -2.95 -0.81
C ASP A 93 -8.49 -2.92 0.31
N GLN A 94 -8.28 -4.05 0.99
CA GLN A 94 -7.23 -4.16 2.01
C GLN A 94 -5.83 -3.97 1.43
N LEU A 95 -5.57 -4.50 0.23
CA LEU A 95 -4.30 -4.32 -0.46
C LEU A 95 -4.10 -2.85 -0.83
N GLN A 96 -5.12 -2.20 -1.39
CA GLN A 96 -5.09 -0.78 -1.73
C GLN A 96 -4.78 0.07 -0.49
N ALA A 97 -5.48 -0.16 0.62
CA ALA A 97 -5.24 0.57 1.87
C ALA A 97 -3.81 0.34 2.41
N LYS A 98 -3.22 -0.84 2.21
CA LYS A 98 -1.81 -1.11 2.58
C LYS A 98 -0.82 -0.39 1.67
N MET A 99 -1.11 -0.30 0.37
CA MET A 99 -0.29 0.45 -0.58
C MET A 99 -0.34 1.95 -0.26
N GLU A 100 -1.53 2.52 -0.07
CA GLU A 100 -1.71 3.93 0.29
C GLU A 100 -0.98 4.29 1.58
N ARG A 101 -1.10 3.45 2.62
CA ARG A 101 -0.36 3.65 3.87
C ARG A 101 1.16 3.62 3.65
N THR A 102 1.66 2.70 2.82
CA THR A 102 3.10 2.61 2.53
C THR A 102 3.59 3.87 1.80
N VAL A 103 2.81 4.41 0.87
CA VAL A 103 3.09 5.71 0.23
C VAL A 103 3.14 6.83 1.28
N GLN A 104 2.15 6.90 2.16
CA GLN A 104 2.10 7.92 3.22
C GLN A 104 3.31 7.83 4.16
N ASP A 105 3.73 6.62 4.55
CA ASP A 105 4.89 6.44 5.42
C ASP A 105 6.18 6.95 4.74
N ILE A 106 6.38 6.64 3.45
CA ILE A 106 7.56 7.11 2.71
C ILE A 106 7.53 8.64 2.52
N THR A 107 6.37 9.20 2.14
CA THR A 107 6.21 10.65 2.00
C THR A 107 6.39 11.37 3.34
N GLY A 108 5.90 10.80 4.44
CA GLY A 108 6.15 11.35 5.77
C GLY A 108 7.64 11.38 6.12
N ASN A 109 8.41 10.35 5.75
CA ASN A 109 9.85 10.36 5.95
C ASN A 109 10.56 11.46 5.13
N LEU A 110 10.14 11.71 3.89
CA LEU A 110 10.65 12.84 3.07
C LEU A 110 10.48 14.17 3.79
N GLU A 111 9.28 14.43 4.31
CA GLU A 111 8.95 15.67 5.02
C GLU A 111 9.75 15.81 6.31
N VAL A 112 9.90 14.73 7.08
CA VAL A 112 10.69 14.73 8.32
C VAL A 112 12.15 15.05 8.03
N LEU A 113 12.76 14.42 7.03
CA LEU A 113 14.18 14.62 6.67
C LEU A 113 14.47 16.07 6.29
N THR A 114 13.62 16.65 5.44
CA THR A 114 13.78 18.03 4.97
C THR A 114 13.50 19.05 6.09
N THR A 115 12.44 18.83 6.86
CA THR A 115 12.06 19.72 7.97
C THR A 115 13.08 19.70 9.10
N ASP A 116 13.60 18.52 9.46
CA ASP A 116 14.61 18.39 10.52
C ASP A 116 15.91 19.09 10.12
N ALA A 117 16.40 18.87 8.90
CA ALA A 117 17.61 19.54 8.41
C ALA A 117 17.45 21.07 8.39
N MET A 118 16.31 21.58 7.93
CA MET A 118 16.02 23.03 7.96
C MET A 118 15.94 23.56 9.39
N ALA A 119 15.31 22.82 10.31
CA ALA A 119 15.23 23.21 11.71
C ALA A 119 16.62 23.27 12.37
N GLN A 120 17.51 22.33 12.03
CA GLN A 120 18.90 22.33 12.50
C GLN A 120 19.71 23.55 12.00
N LEU A 121 19.33 24.16 10.88
CA LEU A 121 20.00 25.32 10.30
C LEU A 121 19.39 26.66 10.72
N SER A 122 18.13 26.68 11.15
CA SER A 122 17.33 27.89 11.42
C SER A 122 18.08 28.94 12.25
N ASP A 123 18.61 28.57 13.41
CA ASP A 123 19.26 29.53 14.31
C ASP A 123 20.53 30.12 13.69
N ALA A 124 21.37 29.27 13.07
CA ALA A 124 22.60 29.71 12.43
C ALA A 124 22.34 30.65 11.24
N ILE A 125 21.30 30.35 10.45
CA ILE A 125 20.86 31.21 9.34
C ILE A 125 20.40 32.55 9.88
N TYR A 126 19.56 32.54 10.92
CA TYR A 126 19.02 33.75 11.53
C TYR A 126 20.13 34.66 12.09
N GLU A 127 21.04 34.09 12.88
CA GLU A 127 22.17 34.82 13.46
C GLU A 127 23.08 35.44 12.38
N THR A 128 23.41 34.66 11.36
CA THR A 128 24.27 35.13 10.24
C THR A 128 23.59 36.24 9.45
N ASN A 129 22.30 36.06 9.14
CA ASN A 129 21.55 37.07 8.40
C ASN A 129 21.46 38.39 9.17
N GLN A 130 21.23 38.35 10.48
CA GLN A 130 21.18 39.57 11.31
C GLN A 130 22.53 40.30 11.32
N LEU A 131 23.64 39.56 11.43
CA LEU A 131 24.98 40.15 11.42
C LEU A 131 25.30 40.84 10.09
N LEU A 132 25.03 40.18 8.96
CA LEU A 132 25.34 40.69 7.62
C LEU A 132 24.40 41.83 7.20
N MET A 133 23.13 41.80 7.60
CA MET A 133 22.22 42.94 7.42
C MET A 133 22.66 44.17 8.20
N ALA A 134 23.21 43.99 9.42
CA ALA A 134 23.74 45.08 10.22
C ALA A 134 25.08 45.61 9.67
N ASN A 135 25.84 44.78 8.94
CA ASN A 135 27.14 45.11 8.38
C ASN A 135 27.23 44.76 6.88
N PRO A 136 26.56 45.51 5.98
CA PRO A 136 26.50 45.17 4.55
C PRO A 136 27.87 45.18 3.85
N SER A 137 28.88 45.82 4.43
CA SER A 137 30.23 45.84 3.90
C SER A 137 30.97 44.51 4.04
N CYS A 138 30.51 43.61 4.94
CA CYS A 138 31.14 42.31 5.13
C CYS A 138 30.91 41.38 3.94
N ASN A 139 29.66 41.31 3.48
CA ASN A 139 29.30 40.57 2.29
C ASN A 139 28.16 41.31 1.57
N PRO A 140 28.48 42.15 0.56
CA PRO A 140 27.47 42.90 -0.18
C PRO A 140 26.61 42.00 -1.09
N ASP A 141 27.06 40.78 -1.38
CA ASP A 141 26.36 39.80 -2.20
C ASP A 141 25.47 38.87 -1.35
N TRP A 142 25.39 39.07 -0.02
CA TRP A 142 24.57 38.25 0.86
C TRP A 142 23.08 38.30 0.50
N ASN A 143 22.52 37.13 0.21
CA ASN A 143 21.11 36.96 -0.12
C ASN A 143 20.53 35.74 0.61
N LEU A 144 19.64 36.00 1.58
CA LEU A 144 18.98 34.97 2.37
C LEU A 144 18.05 34.08 1.51
N GLU A 145 17.40 34.64 0.51
CA GLU A 145 16.48 33.90 -0.37
C GLU A 145 17.27 32.90 -1.22
N GLU A 146 18.40 33.33 -1.79
CA GLU A 146 19.30 32.47 -2.57
C GLU A 146 19.90 31.35 -1.72
N LEU A 147 20.34 31.66 -0.50
CA LEU A 147 20.81 30.64 0.45
C LEU A 147 19.70 29.62 0.75
N THR A 148 18.49 30.08 1.05
CA THR A 148 17.37 29.19 1.40
C THR A 148 16.97 28.30 0.23
N ALA A 149 16.96 28.84 -0.99
CA ALA A 149 16.71 28.08 -2.21
C ALA A 149 17.79 27.00 -2.42
N ASN A 150 19.07 27.36 -2.27
CA ASN A 150 20.18 26.41 -2.40
C ASN A 150 20.11 25.27 -1.36
N ILE A 151 19.80 25.58 -0.10
CA ILE A 151 19.61 24.55 0.93
C ILE A 151 18.46 23.62 0.55
N THR A 152 17.33 24.18 0.11
CA THR A 152 16.15 23.41 -0.29
C THR A 152 16.46 22.48 -1.47
N ASP A 153 17.22 22.96 -2.47
CA ASP A 153 17.63 22.17 -3.62
C ASP A 153 18.56 21.02 -3.22
N GLN A 154 19.54 21.27 -2.34
CA GLN A 154 20.44 20.23 -1.83
C GLN A 154 19.70 19.16 -1.01
N LEU A 155 18.79 19.56 -0.13
CA LEU A 155 17.97 18.63 0.65
C LEU A 155 16.98 17.84 -0.22
N SER A 156 16.46 18.46 -1.28
CA SER A 156 15.62 17.78 -2.27
C SER A 156 16.43 16.74 -3.05
N ALA A 157 17.68 17.03 -3.40
CA ALA A 157 18.58 16.07 -4.03
C ALA A 157 18.87 14.87 -3.11
N CYS A 158 19.06 15.10 -1.81
CA CYS A 158 19.25 14.03 -0.82
C CYS A 158 18.06 13.08 -0.72
N THR A 159 16.85 13.57 -1.01
CA THR A 159 15.59 12.82 -0.84
C THR A 159 14.99 12.30 -2.15
N LEU A 160 15.65 12.55 -3.29
CA LEU A 160 15.19 12.16 -4.63
C LEU A 160 14.95 10.66 -4.78
N GLY A 161 15.76 9.82 -4.13
CA GLY A 161 15.63 8.36 -4.17
C GLY A 161 14.32 7.88 -3.55
N LEU A 162 13.91 8.47 -2.42
CA LEU A 162 12.64 8.19 -1.77
C LEU A 162 11.46 8.67 -2.62
N GLY A 163 11.55 9.84 -3.25
CA GLY A 163 10.53 10.32 -4.19
C GLY A 163 10.33 9.37 -5.38
N SER A 164 11.44 8.93 -5.99
CA SER A 164 11.41 7.95 -7.09
C SER A 164 10.83 6.60 -6.67
N LEU A 165 11.09 6.17 -5.44
CA LEU A 165 10.52 4.95 -4.87
C LEU A 165 9.00 5.05 -4.70
N VAL A 166 8.49 6.21 -4.25
CA VAL A 166 7.03 6.46 -4.16
C VAL A 166 6.38 6.35 -5.53
N ASP A 167 6.96 6.98 -6.55
CA ASP A 167 6.36 7.03 -7.88
C ASP A 167 6.33 5.65 -8.55
N SER A 168 7.45 4.90 -8.48
CA SER A 168 7.50 3.53 -8.99
C SER A 168 6.52 2.61 -8.26
N PHE A 169 6.49 2.67 -6.92
CA PHE A 169 5.57 1.87 -6.12
C PHE A 169 4.09 2.18 -6.41
N ARG A 170 3.73 3.45 -6.63
CA ARG A 170 2.37 3.84 -7.05
C ARG A 170 2.00 3.21 -8.39
N GLN A 171 2.88 3.28 -9.38
CA GLN A 171 2.61 2.71 -10.71
C GLN A 171 2.47 1.20 -10.65
N GLU A 172 3.41 0.50 -10.01
CA GLU A 172 3.39 -0.96 -9.89
C GLU A 172 2.23 -1.45 -9.01
N GLY A 173 1.91 -0.70 -7.96
CA GLY A 173 0.76 -0.96 -7.08
C GLY A 173 -0.56 -0.82 -7.83
N GLN A 174 -0.73 0.25 -8.59
CA GLN A 174 -1.94 0.47 -9.40
C GLN A 174 -2.14 -0.63 -10.44
N GLN A 175 -1.06 -1.06 -11.11
CA GLN A 175 -1.13 -2.18 -12.04
C GLN A 175 -1.56 -3.47 -11.34
N SER A 176 -1.03 -3.73 -10.14
CA SER A 176 -1.38 -4.91 -9.34
C SER A 176 -2.86 -4.90 -8.93
N LEU A 177 -3.38 -3.75 -8.49
CA LEU A 177 -4.81 -3.59 -8.15
C LEU A 177 -5.70 -3.77 -9.38
N THR A 178 -5.31 -3.20 -10.51
CA THR A 178 -6.05 -3.34 -11.78
C THR A 178 -6.14 -4.81 -12.20
N ASN A 179 -5.05 -5.58 -12.06
CA ASN A 179 -5.05 -7.01 -12.35
C ASN A 179 -6.02 -7.78 -11.45
N LEU A 180 -6.06 -7.48 -10.15
CA LEU A 180 -6.97 -8.11 -9.20
C LEU A 180 -8.44 -7.80 -9.49
N GLN A 181 -8.75 -6.53 -9.76
CA GLN A 181 -10.10 -6.12 -10.18
C GLN A 181 -10.52 -6.82 -11.49
N GLY A 182 -9.58 -7.02 -12.41
CA GLY A 182 -9.81 -7.81 -13.62
C GLY A 182 -10.21 -9.26 -13.32
N PHE A 183 -9.61 -9.89 -12.31
CA PHE A 183 -10.01 -11.22 -11.86
C PHE A 183 -11.40 -11.22 -11.21
N VAL A 184 -11.72 -10.23 -10.37
CA VAL A 184 -13.07 -10.09 -9.80
C VAL A 184 -14.13 -10.03 -10.92
N GLN A 185 -13.88 -9.22 -11.94
CA GLN A 185 -14.79 -9.12 -13.09
C GLN A 185 -14.92 -10.45 -13.85
N GLN A 186 -13.83 -11.20 -14.00
CA GLN A 186 -13.87 -12.54 -14.60
C GLN A 186 -14.73 -13.50 -13.76
N ILE A 187 -14.64 -13.48 -12.42
CA ILE A 187 -15.50 -14.29 -11.54
C ILE A 187 -16.97 -13.92 -11.76
N ALA A 188 -17.29 -12.62 -11.82
CA ALA A 188 -18.66 -12.16 -12.05
C ALA A 188 -19.26 -12.60 -13.38
N GLN A 189 -18.43 -12.72 -14.42
CA GLN A 189 -18.85 -13.13 -15.76
C GLN A 189 -18.85 -14.64 -15.96
N LEU A 190 -18.10 -15.39 -15.14
CA LEU A 190 -17.90 -16.82 -15.34
C LEU A 190 -19.19 -17.65 -15.31
N PRO A 191 -20.16 -17.41 -14.39
CA PRO A 191 -21.42 -18.15 -14.38
C PRO A 191 -22.19 -18.03 -15.70
N SER A 192 -22.32 -16.83 -16.25
CA SER A 192 -23.09 -16.60 -17.49
C SER A 192 -22.38 -17.20 -18.71
N LEU A 193 -21.04 -17.08 -18.78
CA LEU A 193 -20.22 -17.72 -19.81
C LEU A 193 -20.37 -19.25 -19.80
N CYS A 194 -20.32 -19.87 -18.62
CA CYS A 194 -20.44 -21.32 -18.50
C CYS A 194 -21.87 -21.84 -18.69
N GLN A 195 -22.90 -21.03 -18.41
CA GLN A 195 -24.29 -21.36 -18.72
C GLN A 195 -24.57 -21.39 -20.22
N LEU A 196 -24.00 -20.45 -21.00
CA LEU A 196 -24.12 -20.43 -22.46
C LEU A 196 -23.54 -21.69 -23.11
N LEU A 197 -22.45 -22.22 -22.57
CA LEU A 197 -21.84 -23.49 -23.00
C LEU A 197 -22.68 -24.72 -22.62
N GLY A 198 -23.46 -24.64 -21.54
CA GLY A 198 -24.41 -25.70 -21.15
C GLY A 198 -25.68 -25.73 -22.02
N GLN A 199 -26.02 -24.62 -22.67
CA GLN A 199 -27.21 -24.49 -23.53
C GLN A 199 -26.92 -24.69 -25.03
N SER A 200 -25.67 -24.55 -25.47
CA SER A 200 -25.29 -24.54 -26.89
C SER A 200 -25.24 -25.92 -27.57
N THR A 201 -25.48 -27.01 -26.86
CA THR A 201 -25.73 -28.31 -27.50
C THR A 201 -27.21 -28.44 -27.85
N GLU A 202 -27.54 -28.36 -29.15
CA GLU A 202 -28.87 -28.51 -29.80
C GLU A 202 -29.63 -29.84 -29.51
N LEU A 203 -29.26 -30.59 -28.46
CA LEU A 203 -29.86 -31.86 -28.03
C LEU A 203 -30.34 -31.82 -26.57
N ALA A 204 -30.61 -30.62 -26.05
CA ALA A 204 -30.81 -30.27 -24.64
C ALA A 204 -31.78 -31.15 -23.80
N PRO A 205 -32.84 -31.83 -24.32
CA PRO A 205 -33.64 -32.70 -23.47
C PRO A 205 -33.05 -34.09 -23.23
N LEU A 206 -32.04 -34.53 -24.01
CA LEU A 206 -31.64 -35.96 -24.07
C LEU A 206 -30.18 -36.23 -23.72
N ASN A 207 -29.36 -35.20 -23.45
CA ASN A 207 -27.94 -35.40 -23.19
C ASN A 207 -27.51 -34.84 -21.81
N PRO A 208 -27.36 -35.68 -20.78
CA PRO A 208 -26.89 -35.27 -19.45
C PRO A 208 -25.45 -34.71 -19.45
N LEU A 209 -24.73 -34.77 -20.58
CA LEU A 209 -23.37 -34.25 -20.75
C LEU A 209 -23.30 -32.71 -20.87
N GLY A 210 -24.36 -32.03 -21.35
CA GLY A 210 -24.38 -30.55 -21.41
C GLY A 210 -24.36 -29.92 -20.01
N PHE A 211 -24.98 -30.59 -19.04
CA PHE A 211 -24.97 -30.22 -17.63
C PHE A 211 -23.60 -30.42 -16.96
N ALA A 212 -22.94 -31.55 -17.21
CA ALA A 212 -21.58 -31.79 -16.74
C ALA A 212 -20.56 -30.80 -17.36
N GLY A 213 -20.80 -30.35 -18.60
CA GLY A 213 -19.98 -29.36 -19.30
C GLY A 213 -20.00 -27.98 -18.64
N GLY A 214 -21.16 -27.48 -18.23
CA GLY A 214 -21.29 -26.18 -17.57
C GLY A 214 -20.63 -26.13 -16.18
N ASN A 215 -20.80 -27.18 -15.37
CA ASN A 215 -20.15 -27.26 -14.05
C ASN A 215 -18.64 -27.42 -14.17
N ASN A 216 -18.15 -28.27 -15.08
CA ASN A 216 -16.71 -28.39 -15.34
C ASN A 216 -16.12 -27.08 -15.88
N CYS A 217 -16.85 -26.34 -16.73
CA CYS A 217 -16.45 -25.00 -17.17
C CYS A 217 -16.26 -24.07 -15.97
N PHE A 218 -17.25 -24.00 -15.07
CA PHE A 218 -17.20 -23.10 -13.92
C PHE A 218 -16.07 -23.48 -12.96
N ILE A 219 -15.95 -24.76 -12.59
CA ILE A 219 -14.89 -25.22 -11.68
C ILE A 219 -13.50 -24.95 -12.28
N ASN A 220 -13.27 -25.30 -13.55
CA ASN A 220 -11.98 -25.07 -14.19
C ASN A 220 -11.67 -23.58 -14.34
N GLY A 221 -12.68 -22.76 -14.68
CA GLY A 221 -12.55 -21.31 -14.74
C GLY A 221 -12.20 -20.70 -13.39
N MET A 222 -12.89 -21.10 -12.31
CA MET A 222 -12.58 -20.65 -10.96
C MET A 222 -11.17 -21.07 -10.52
N VAL A 223 -10.73 -22.27 -10.86
CA VAL A 223 -9.35 -22.73 -10.57
C VAL A 223 -8.32 -21.83 -11.26
N GLN A 224 -8.51 -21.53 -12.55
CA GLN A 224 -7.58 -20.67 -13.30
C GLN A 224 -7.58 -19.23 -12.77
N ILE A 225 -8.77 -18.68 -12.48
CA ILE A 225 -8.88 -17.32 -11.92
C ILE A 225 -8.23 -17.26 -10.54
N ASN A 226 -8.51 -18.23 -9.66
CA ASN A 226 -7.90 -18.28 -8.32
C ASN A 226 -6.38 -18.40 -8.39
N GLN A 227 -5.84 -19.18 -9.33
CA GLN A 227 -4.40 -19.29 -9.53
C GLN A 227 -3.80 -17.94 -9.97
N GLY A 228 -4.42 -17.27 -10.95
CA GLY A 228 -3.98 -15.94 -11.41
C GLY A 228 -4.07 -14.89 -10.31
N MET A 229 -5.15 -14.90 -9.54
CA MET A 229 -5.37 -13.98 -8.42
C MET A 229 -4.34 -14.20 -7.31
N ALA A 230 -4.09 -15.45 -6.93
CA ALA A 230 -3.07 -15.80 -5.94
C ALA A 230 -1.66 -15.34 -6.39
N GLN A 231 -1.33 -15.51 -7.67
CA GLN A 231 -0.06 -15.04 -8.21
C GLN A 231 0.03 -13.50 -8.18
N SER A 232 -1.06 -12.79 -8.54
CA SER A 232 -1.10 -11.33 -8.50
C SER A 232 -0.97 -10.79 -7.07
N LEU A 233 -1.67 -11.40 -6.10
CA LEU A 233 -1.54 -11.08 -4.68
C LEU A 233 -0.12 -11.34 -4.16
N HIS A 234 0.49 -12.45 -4.58
CA HIS A 234 1.88 -12.76 -4.23
C HIS A 234 2.84 -11.67 -4.75
N ASN A 235 2.72 -11.29 -6.02
CA ASN A 235 3.54 -10.24 -6.60
C ASN A 235 3.34 -8.89 -5.89
N ALA A 236 2.09 -8.53 -5.58
CA ALA A 236 1.78 -7.31 -4.83
C ALA A 236 2.36 -7.34 -3.40
N SER A 237 2.38 -8.52 -2.76
CA SER A 237 3.00 -8.69 -1.44
C SER A 237 4.51 -8.52 -1.49
N LEU A 238 5.17 -9.05 -2.52
CA LEU A 238 6.61 -8.86 -2.74
C LEU A 238 6.94 -7.40 -3.00
N LEU A 239 6.12 -6.71 -3.80
CA LEU A 239 6.24 -5.27 -4.04
C LEU A 239 6.17 -4.49 -2.72
N LEU A 240 5.17 -4.74 -1.88
CA LEU A 240 5.03 -4.11 -0.56
C LEU A 240 6.27 -4.32 0.33
N VAL A 241 6.74 -5.56 0.45
CA VAL A 241 7.88 -5.90 1.30
C VAL A 241 9.15 -5.26 0.77
N ARG A 242 9.42 -5.37 -0.53
CA ARG A 242 10.60 -4.81 -1.17
C ARG A 242 10.63 -3.30 -1.05
N THR A 243 9.51 -2.62 -1.30
CA THR A 243 9.42 -1.16 -1.18
C THR A 243 9.66 -0.70 0.24
N ARG A 244 9.16 -1.41 1.26
CA ARG A 244 9.47 -1.07 2.66
C ARG A 244 10.95 -1.18 2.96
N GLN A 245 11.58 -2.30 2.56
CA GLN A 245 13.01 -2.49 2.78
C GLN A 245 13.84 -1.40 2.08
N LEU A 246 13.55 -1.14 0.80
CA LEU A 246 14.23 -0.08 0.05
C LEU A 246 13.98 1.29 0.67
N SER A 247 12.79 1.56 1.19
CA SER A 247 12.50 2.81 1.88
C SER A 247 13.38 2.97 3.12
N GLU A 248 13.54 1.94 3.95
CA GLU A 248 14.38 2.02 5.15
C GLU A 248 15.84 2.32 4.80
N GLU A 249 16.36 1.64 3.77
CA GLU A 249 17.72 1.88 3.26
C GLU A 249 17.88 3.30 2.70
N GLN A 250 16.91 3.77 1.91
CA GLN A 250 16.92 5.11 1.32
C GLN A 250 16.74 6.22 2.37
N VAL A 251 15.96 5.99 3.44
CA VAL A 251 15.86 6.95 4.57
C VAL A 251 17.21 7.10 5.26
N ALA A 252 17.92 6.01 5.52
CA ALA A 252 19.24 6.08 6.15
C ALA A 252 20.26 6.83 5.27
N GLN A 253 20.25 6.58 3.96
CA GLN A 253 21.12 7.29 3.01
C GLN A 253 20.76 8.77 2.90
N ALA A 254 19.47 9.08 2.80
CA ALA A 254 18.98 10.46 2.74
C ALA A 254 19.33 11.23 4.02
N GLN A 255 19.21 10.61 5.20
CA GLN A 255 19.64 11.22 6.46
C GLN A 255 21.13 11.56 6.45
N GLN A 256 21.99 10.62 6.05
CA GLN A 256 23.44 10.87 5.98
C GLN A 256 23.78 12.01 5.01
N CYS A 257 23.10 12.07 3.87
CA CYS A 257 23.22 13.17 2.91
C CYS A 257 22.78 14.50 3.51
N SER A 258 21.59 14.54 4.13
CA SER A 258 21.06 15.73 4.80
C SER A 258 21.97 16.23 5.91
N ASP A 259 22.52 15.33 6.74
CA ASP A 259 23.47 15.67 7.79
C ASP A 259 24.73 16.32 7.21
N SER A 260 25.23 15.81 6.08
CA SER A 260 26.38 16.40 5.38
C SER A 260 26.06 17.80 4.83
N VAL A 261 24.85 18.01 4.28
CA VAL A 261 24.38 19.33 3.82
C VAL A 261 24.31 20.30 5.00
N VAL A 262 23.68 19.89 6.11
CA VAL A 262 23.57 20.70 7.33
C VAL A 262 24.96 21.11 7.84
N GLN A 263 25.91 20.18 7.89
CA GLN A 263 27.28 20.49 8.32
C GLN A 263 27.97 21.47 7.36
N GLY A 264 27.86 21.25 6.05
CA GLY A 264 28.45 22.14 5.05
C GLY A 264 27.90 23.55 5.12
N ILE A 265 26.58 23.69 5.28
CA ILE A 265 25.93 25.00 5.42
C ILE A 265 26.29 25.67 6.74
N ARG A 266 26.35 24.93 7.86
CA ARG A 266 26.83 25.50 9.13
C ARG A 266 28.24 26.04 9.02
N GLN A 267 29.13 25.34 8.33
CA GLN A 267 30.49 25.81 8.10
C GLN A 267 30.49 27.08 7.26
N LEU A 268 29.76 27.10 6.14
CA LEU A 268 29.60 28.30 5.30
C LEU A 268 29.14 29.51 6.13
N LEU A 269 28.07 29.34 6.92
CA LEU A 269 27.54 30.40 7.79
C LEU A 269 28.54 30.84 8.88
N SER A 270 29.35 29.91 9.38
CA SER A 270 30.43 30.24 10.31
C SER A 270 31.51 31.10 9.65
N ASP A 271 31.90 30.76 8.42
CA ASP A 271 32.94 31.47 7.68
C ASP A 271 32.45 32.89 7.30
N GLU A 272 31.20 33.01 6.85
CA GLU A 272 30.56 34.31 6.58
C GLU A 272 30.54 35.23 7.80
N ARG A 273 30.22 34.68 8.99
CA ARG A 273 30.28 35.44 10.24
C ARG A 273 31.69 35.83 10.62
N GLY A 274 32.65 34.91 10.50
CA GLY A 274 34.06 35.17 10.83
C GLY A 274 34.73 36.21 9.94
N ASN A 275 34.25 36.40 8.71
CA ASN A 275 34.72 37.47 7.80
C ASN A 275 34.17 38.86 8.18
N CYS A 276 33.29 38.93 9.17
CA CYS A 276 32.55 40.12 9.55
C CYS A 276 32.86 40.60 10.99
N GLU A 277 33.71 39.85 11.71
CA GLU A 277 34.31 40.21 13.00
C GLU A 277 35.65 40.96 12.82
#